data_AF-A0A7S2N236-F1
#
_entry.id   AF-A0A7S2N236-F1
#
_cell.length_a   1.000
_cell.length_b   1.000
_cell.length_c   1.000
_cell.angle_alpha   90.00
_cell.angle_beta   90.00
_cell.angle_gamma   90.00
#
_symmetry.space_group_name_H-M   'P 1'
#
loop_
_entity.id
_entity.type
_entity.pdbx_description
1 polymer ?
#
loop_
_entity_poly.entity_id
_entity_poly.type
_entity_poly.pdbx_seq_one_letter_code
_entity_poly.pdbx_strand_id
1 'polypeptide(L)'
;AAAGSLKLDGQMALALEGGGWHSVNAFAGVTAGLLAAFEKQHGTTSNPTLANTQLFKDISAISSVSGGTWFFASLAYSDEFSALVDSMAADPANAAGLWDKGWVSKLMAKGVVKNKFENLLDRVSDLDSSVEKIRP
;
A
#
# COMPACT_ATOMS: atom_id res chain seq x y z
N ALA A 1 -10.37 41.38 -22.80
CA ALA A 1 -10.78 39.99 -22.53
C ALA A 1 -11.48 39.97 -21.18
N ALA A 2 -12.76 39.61 -21.13
CA ALA A 2 -13.50 39.56 -19.86
C ALA A 2 -12.97 38.39 -19.02
N ALA A 3 -12.55 38.68 -17.79
CA ALA A 3 -12.21 37.67 -16.80
C ALA A 3 -13.52 36.95 -16.42
N GLY A 4 -13.76 35.79 -17.02
CA GLY A 4 -14.88 34.93 -16.62
C GLY A 4 -14.70 34.55 -15.16
N SER A 5 -15.72 34.80 -14.33
CA SER A 5 -15.69 34.38 -12.93
C SER A 5 -15.59 32.86 -12.90
N LEU A 6 -14.50 32.33 -12.33
CA LEU A 6 -14.38 30.90 -12.03
C LEU A 6 -15.56 30.49 -11.13
N LYS A 7 -16.51 29.75 -11.71
CA LYS A 7 -17.63 29.19 -10.97
C LYS A 7 -17.18 27.84 -10.45
N LEU A 8 -16.96 27.74 -9.14
CA LEU A 8 -16.75 26.45 -8.48
C LEU A 8 -18.08 25.68 -8.60
N ASP A 9 -18.06 24.57 -9.31
CA ASP A 9 -19.22 23.71 -9.55
C ASP A 9 -19.51 22.76 -8.37
N GLY A 10 -18.68 22.81 -7.33
CA GLY A 10 -18.83 21.99 -6.12
C GLY A 10 -18.22 20.60 -6.24
N GLN A 11 -17.44 20.31 -7.28
CA GLN A 11 -16.77 19.02 -7.43
C GLN A 11 -15.64 18.82 -6.41
N MET A 12 -15.61 17.66 -5.77
CA MET A 12 -14.55 17.31 -4.81
C MET A 12 -13.29 16.85 -5.55
N ALA A 13 -12.14 17.32 -5.08
CA ALA A 13 -10.83 16.89 -5.55
C ALA A 13 -10.00 16.33 -4.40
N LEU A 14 -9.21 15.29 -4.68
CA LEU A 14 -8.27 14.69 -3.75
C LEU A 14 -6.84 15.10 -4.08
N ALA A 15 -6.11 15.59 -3.08
CA ALA A 15 -4.69 15.90 -3.20
C ALA A 15 -3.88 14.94 -2.33
N LEU A 16 -2.92 14.23 -2.93
CA LEU A 16 -2.06 13.24 -2.28
C LEU A 16 -0.60 13.68 -2.38
N GLU A 17 -0.07 14.21 -1.27
CA GLU A 17 1.31 14.69 -1.19
C GLU A 17 2.33 13.54 -1.34
N GLY A 18 3.53 13.90 -1.79
CA GLY A 18 4.68 13.02 -1.80
C GLY A 18 5.27 12.80 -0.42
N GLY A 19 5.89 11.64 -0.22
CA GLY A 19 6.67 11.31 0.97
C GLY A 19 7.39 9.97 0.82
N GLY A 20 7.64 9.56 -0.43
CA GLY A 20 8.13 8.23 -0.77
C GLY A 20 7.33 7.13 -0.09
N TRP A 21 8.03 6.23 0.58
CA TRP A 21 7.42 5.10 1.29
C TRP A 21 6.49 5.52 2.44
N HIS A 22 6.82 6.62 3.11
CA HIS A 22 6.05 7.09 4.25
C HIS A 22 4.63 7.51 3.85
N SER A 23 4.49 8.26 2.74
CA SER A 23 3.17 8.69 2.26
C SER A 23 2.33 7.49 1.82
N VAL A 24 2.93 6.45 1.23
CA VAL A 24 2.18 5.23 0.86
C VAL A 24 1.58 4.55 2.09
N ASN A 25 2.40 4.36 3.13
CA ASN A 25 1.96 3.74 4.38
C ASN A 25 0.87 4.59 5.06
N ALA A 26 1.06 5.90 5.10
CA ALA A 26 0.10 6.82 5.72
C ALA A 26 -1.25 6.80 4.99
N PHE A 27 -1.27 6.94 3.66
CA PHE A 27 -2.53 6.94 2.92
C PHE A 27 -3.23 5.59 2.92
N ALA A 28 -2.50 4.47 2.88
CA ALA A 28 -3.08 3.14 3.04
C ALA A 28 -3.73 2.97 4.42
N GLY A 29 -3.04 3.38 5.48
CA GLY A 29 -3.56 3.35 6.85
C GLY A 29 -4.78 4.25 7.04
N VAL A 30 -4.73 5.49 6.54
CA VAL A 30 -5.88 6.43 6.60
C VAL A 30 -7.07 5.88 5.84
N THR A 31 -6.88 5.33 4.64
CA THR A 31 -7.96 4.76 3.83
C THR A 31 -8.59 3.56 4.54
N ALA A 32 -7.79 2.62 5.03
CA ALA A 32 -8.29 1.49 5.81
C ALA A 32 -9.05 1.93 7.08
N GLY A 33 -8.54 2.95 7.77
CA GLY A 33 -9.17 3.53 8.95
C GLY A 33 -10.53 4.18 8.65
N LEU A 34 -10.64 4.89 7.52
CA LEU A 34 -11.90 5.48 7.06
C LEU A 34 -12.94 4.41 6.72
N LEU A 35 -12.52 3.33 6.06
CA LEU A 35 -13.38 2.18 5.77
C LEU A 35 -13.88 1.51 7.07
N ALA A 36 -12.98 1.24 8.02
CA ALA A 36 -13.36 0.66 9.32
C ALA A 36 -14.29 1.59 10.14
N ALA A 37 -14.09 2.90 10.05
CA ALA A 37 -14.96 3.88 10.71
C ALA A 37 -16.35 3.94 10.06
N PHE A 38 -16.44 3.80 8.73
CA PHE A 38 -17.70 3.75 7.99
C PHE A 38 -18.60 2.62 8.51
N GLU A 39 -18.03 1.42 8.72
CA GLU A 39 -18.74 0.27 9.28
C GLU A 39 -19.34 0.59 10.66
N LYS A 40 -18.52 1.14 11.56
CA LYS A 40 -18.95 1.52 12.92
C LYS A 40 -20.09 2.54 12.90
N GLN A 41 -20.06 3.48 11.96
CA GLN A 41 -21.07 4.53 11.85
C GLN A 41 -22.40 4.02 11.28
N HIS A 42 -22.37 3.05 10.36
CA HIS A 42 -23.56 2.56 9.66
C HIS A 42 -24.14 1.27 10.25
N GLY A 43 -23.51 0.69 11.27
CA GLY A 43 -24.03 -0.46 12.01
C GLY A 43 -24.15 -1.74 11.15
N THR A 44 -23.46 -1.79 10.02
CA THR A 44 -23.48 -2.91 9.08
C THR A 44 -22.37 -3.89 9.43
N THR A 45 -22.67 -5.18 9.59
CA THR A 45 -21.70 -6.28 9.78
C THR A 45 -20.96 -6.68 8.49
N SER A 46 -21.03 -5.85 7.46
CA SER A 46 -20.44 -6.11 6.15
C SER A 46 -19.03 -5.52 6.11
N ASN A 47 -18.01 -6.38 6.04
CA ASN A 47 -16.62 -6.03 5.75
C ASN A 47 -16.56 -4.79 4.83
N PRO A 48 -16.16 -3.61 5.34
CA PRO A 48 -16.15 -2.40 4.54
C PRO A 48 -15.06 -2.52 3.48
N THR A 49 -15.44 -2.34 2.21
CA THR A 49 -14.53 -2.35 1.08
C THR A 49 -14.59 -1.02 0.35
N LEU A 50 -13.55 -0.70 -0.41
CA LEU A 50 -13.57 0.48 -1.29
C LEU A 50 -14.78 0.47 -2.25
N ALA A 51 -15.15 -0.72 -2.73
CA ALA A 51 -16.26 -0.89 -3.66
C ALA A 51 -17.63 -0.64 -3.01
N ASN A 52 -17.88 -1.15 -1.80
CA ASN A 52 -19.19 -1.04 -1.15
C ASN A 52 -19.40 0.30 -0.44
N THR A 53 -18.33 0.92 0.08
CA THR A 53 -18.40 2.22 0.76
C THR A 53 -18.47 3.39 -0.20
N GLN A 54 -18.06 3.19 -1.47
CA GLN A 54 -17.99 4.26 -2.47
C GLN A 54 -17.16 5.47 -2.00
N LEU A 55 -16.15 5.23 -1.16
CA LEU A 55 -15.37 6.27 -0.47
C LEU A 55 -14.83 7.36 -1.41
N PHE A 56 -14.47 7.01 -2.64
CA PHE A 56 -13.92 7.93 -3.64
C PHE A 56 -14.87 8.26 -4.79
N LYS A 57 -16.15 7.85 -4.73
CA LYS A 57 -17.09 7.98 -5.85
C LYS A 57 -17.32 9.41 -6.31
N ASP A 58 -17.39 10.35 -5.37
CA ASP A 58 -17.70 11.75 -5.66
C ASP A 58 -16.43 12.60 -5.91
N ILE A 59 -15.25 11.95 -5.95
CA ILE A 59 -13.98 12.62 -6.25
C ILE A 59 -13.82 12.72 -7.76
N SER A 60 -13.91 13.94 -8.27
CA SER A 60 -13.91 14.24 -9.70
C SER A 60 -12.50 14.46 -10.26
N ALA A 61 -11.55 14.83 -9.41
CA ALA A 61 -10.16 15.04 -9.78
C ALA A 61 -9.20 14.56 -8.70
N ILE A 62 -8.05 14.02 -9.13
CA ILE A 62 -7.01 13.54 -8.23
C ILE A 62 -5.68 14.16 -8.66
N SER A 63 -5.03 14.85 -7.72
CA SER A 63 -3.68 15.37 -7.87
C SER A 63 -2.77 14.60 -6.94
N SER A 64 -1.67 14.04 -7.46
CA SER A 64 -0.72 13.27 -6.65
C SER A 64 0.72 13.52 -7.09
N VAL A 65 1.66 13.34 -6.16
CA VAL A 65 3.09 13.42 -6.48
C VAL A 65 3.88 12.37 -5.70
N SER A 66 4.96 11.85 -6.29
CA SER A 66 5.92 10.94 -5.65
C SER A 66 5.22 9.75 -4.98
N GLY A 67 5.43 9.52 -3.68
CA GLY A 67 4.80 8.42 -2.95
C GLY A 67 3.27 8.48 -2.91
N GLY A 68 2.65 9.67 -2.97
CA GLY A 68 1.20 9.79 -3.15
C GLY A 68 0.73 9.21 -4.48
N THR A 69 1.53 9.36 -5.54
CA THR A 69 1.29 8.72 -6.84
C THR A 69 1.42 7.21 -6.76
N TRP A 70 2.40 6.69 -6.01
CA TRP A 70 2.55 5.23 -5.82
C TRP A 70 1.35 4.62 -5.11
N PHE A 71 0.86 5.27 -4.05
CA PHE A 71 -0.35 4.85 -3.35
C PHE A 71 -1.56 4.85 -4.29
N PHE A 72 -1.84 5.98 -4.94
CA PHE A 72 -3.03 6.11 -5.77
C PHE A 72 -3.01 5.16 -6.96
N ALA A 73 -1.87 5.05 -7.66
CA ALA A 73 -1.74 4.12 -8.77
C ALA A 73 -1.90 2.67 -8.33
N SER A 74 -1.36 2.30 -7.17
CA SER A 74 -1.51 0.95 -6.62
C SER A 74 -2.97 0.67 -6.26
N LEU A 75 -3.66 1.62 -5.64
CA LEU A 75 -5.07 1.51 -5.28
C LEU A 75 -5.99 1.42 -6.51
N ALA A 76 -5.71 2.19 -7.55
CA ALA A 76 -6.55 2.28 -8.75
C ALA A 76 -6.36 1.11 -9.72
N TYR A 77 -5.17 0.49 -9.74
CA TYR A 77 -4.79 -0.47 -10.78
C TYR A 77 -4.31 -1.84 -10.27
N SER A 78 -4.27 -2.08 -8.96
CA SER A 78 -3.90 -3.38 -8.39
C SER A 78 -5.00 -3.92 -7.48
N ASP A 79 -5.68 -4.96 -7.96
CA ASP A 79 -6.68 -5.69 -7.16
C ASP A 79 -6.09 -6.29 -5.88
N GLU A 80 -4.82 -6.69 -5.93
CA GLU A 80 -4.10 -7.20 -4.75
C GLU A 80 -3.88 -6.11 -3.69
N PHE A 81 -3.60 -4.87 -4.12
CA PHE A 81 -3.39 -3.76 -3.22
C PHE A 81 -4.71 -3.25 -2.63
N SER A 82 -5.77 -3.13 -3.44
CA SER A 82 -7.09 -2.75 -2.94
C SER A 82 -7.63 -3.80 -1.96
N ALA A 83 -7.51 -5.09 -2.26
CA ALA A 83 -7.89 -6.17 -1.35
C ALA A 83 -7.06 -6.17 -0.04
N LEU A 84 -5.80 -5.75 -0.09
CA LEU A 84 -4.99 -5.56 1.11
C LEU A 84 -5.53 -4.43 1.99
N VAL A 85 -5.87 -3.28 1.40
CA VAL A 85 -6.47 -2.14 2.13
C VAL A 85 -7.83 -2.53 2.72
N ASP A 86 -8.66 -3.26 1.98
CA ASP A 86 -9.92 -3.79 2.47
C ASP A 86 -9.70 -4.77 3.64
N SER A 87 -8.68 -5.63 3.57
CA SER A 87 -8.32 -6.56 4.64
C SER A 87 -7.84 -5.83 5.91
N MET A 88 -7.08 -4.74 5.73
CA MET A 88 -6.67 -3.88 6.85
C MET A 88 -7.86 -3.18 7.51
N ALA A 89 -8.89 -2.83 6.73
CA ALA A 89 -10.11 -2.24 7.26
C ALA A 89 -10.97 -3.26 8.03
N ALA A 90 -11.03 -4.50 7.55
CA ALA A 90 -11.73 -5.62 8.19
C ALA A 90 -11.09 -6.06 9.52
N ASP A 91 -9.77 -5.96 9.63
CA ASP A 91 -9.03 -6.26 10.86
C ASP A 91 -8.03 -5.13 11.23
N PRO A 92 -8.53 -4.01 11.76
CA PRO A 92 -7.68 -2.87 12.11
C PRO A 92 -6.64 -3.20 13.18
N ALA A 93 -6.92 -4.18 14.05
CA ALA A 93 -6.01 -4.59 15.11
C ALA A 93 -4.74 -5.27 14.54
N ASN A 94 -4.86 -5.99 13.43
CA ASN A 94 -3.74 -6.65 12.76
C ASN A 94 -3.29 -5.94 11.46
N ALA A 95 -3.80 -4.74 11.17
CA ALA A 95 -3.51 -4.00 9.95
C ALA A 95 -2.01 -3.82 9.68
N ALA A 96 -1.19 -3.60 10.71
CA ALA A 96 0.26 -3.48 10.57
C ALA A 96 0.91 -4.78 10.05
N GLY A 97 0.50 -5.93 10.58
CA GLY A 97 1.01 -7.24 10.13
C GLY A 97 0.52 -7.60 8.74
N LEU A 98 -0.73 -7.27 8.41
CA LEU A 98 -1.29 -7.42 7.06
C LEU A 98 -0.51 -6.57 6.05
N TRP A 99 -0.25 -5.31 6.38
CA TRP A 99 0.52 -4.39 5.52
C TRP A 99 1.95 -4.86 5.29
N ASP A 100 2.64 -5.29 6.35
CA ASP A 100 4.00 -5.80 6.25
C ASP A 100 4.08 -7.02 5.31
N LYS A 101 3.24 -8.01 5.54
CA LYS A 101 3.20 -9.24 4.73
C LYS A 101 2.71 -8.98 3.30
N GLY A 102 1.69 -8.15 3.15
CA GLY A 102 0.98 -7.90 1.90
C GLY A 102 1.73 -6.99 0.93
N TRP A 103 2.56 -6.08 1.46
CA TRP A 103 3.22 -5.04 0.68
C TRP A 103 4.72 -4.94 0.94
N VAL A 104 5.13 -4.64 2.18
CA VAL A 104 6.53 -4.35 2.54
C VAL A 104 7.43 -5.53 2.22
N SER A 105 7.14 -6.70 2.78
CA SER A 105 7.94 -7.92 2.60
C SER A 105 8.00 -8.38 1.14
N LYS A 106 6.92 -8.21 0.37
CA LYS A 106 6.91 -8.56 -1.06
C LYS A 106 7.87 -7.70 -1.89
N LEU A 107 7.95 -6.41 -1.58
CA LEU A 107 8.84 -5.49 -2.28
C LEU A 107 10.28 -5.66 -1.83
N MET A 108 10.51 -5.88 -0.54
CA MET A 108 11.85 -6.18 0.00
C MET A 108 12.41 -7.50 -0.53
N ALA A 109 11.58 -8.54 -0.69
CA ALA A 109 12.00 -9.81 -1.29
C ALA A 109 12.51 -9.67 -2.74
N LYS A 110 12.00 -8.68 -3.49
CA LYS A 110 12.47 -8.35 -4.84
C LYS A 110 13.74 -7.48 -4.85
N GLY A 111 14.06 -6.83 -3.74
CA GLY A 111 15.25 -5.99 -3.57
C GLY A 111 16.54 -6.77 -3.25
N VAL A 112 16.42 -8.04 -2.84
CA VAL A 112 17.57 -8.92 -2.60
C VAL A 112 18.06 -9.50 -3.93
N VAL A 113 18.70 -8.67 -4.76
CA VAL A 113 19.47 -9.17 -5.90
C VAL A 113 20.82 -9.61 -5.36
N LYS A 114 20.96 -10.90 -5.01
CA LYS A 114 22.29 -11.47 -4.76
C LYS A 114 23.08 -11.41 -6.06
N ASN A 115 24.14 -10.62 -6.09
CA ASN A 115 24.99 -10.56 -7.27
C ASN A 115 25.79 -11.89 -7.39
N LYS A 116 26.46 -12.11 -8.55
CA LYS A 116 27.21 -13.37 -8.78
C LYS A 116 28.27 -13.64 -7.72
N PHE A 117 28.82 -12.59 -7.09
CA PHE A 117 29.84 -12.70 -6.05
C PHE A 117 29.23 -13.12 -4.72
N GLU A 118 28.08 -12.57 -4.32
CA GLU A 118 27.36 -13.00 -3.11
C GLU A 118 26.89 -14.45 -3.23
N ASN A 119 26.38 -14.85 -4.40
CA ASN A 119 26.05 -16.26 -4.65
C ASN A 119 27.28 -17.19 -4.63
N LEU A 120 28.46 -16.69 -5.01
CA LEU A 120 29.71 -17.45 -4.92
C LEU A 120 30.16 -17.58 -3.47
N LEU A 121 30.06 -16.52 -2.67
CA LEU A 121 30.40 -16.52 -1.26
C LEU A 121 29.53 -17.47 -0.45
N ASP A 122 28.21 -17.49 -0.70
CA ASP A 122 27.30 -18.44 -0.04
C ASP A 122 27.66 -19.89 -0.37
N ARG A 123 27.98 -20.18 -1.64
CA ARG A 123 28.39 -21.54 -2.05
C ARG A 123 29.70 -21.96 -1.40
N VAL A 124 30.64 -21.02 -1.21
CA VAL A 124 31.91 -21.28 -0.53
C VAL A 124 31.68 -21.51 0.97
N SER A 125 30.80 -20.74 1.63
CA SER A 125 30.49 -20.97 3.05
C SER A 125 29.75 -22.28 3.28
N ASP A 126 28.84 -22.65 2.37
CA ASP A 126 28.14 -23.93 2.42
C ASP A 126 29.13 -25.10 2.27
N LEU A 127 30.09 -24.98 1.35
CA LEU A 127 31.18 -25.93 1.18
C LEU A 127 32.03 -26.04 2.46
N ASP A 128 32.44 -24.93 3.04
CA ASP A 128 33.26 -24.91 4.26
C ASP A 128 32.53 -25.59 5.44
N SER A 129 31.25 -25.25 5.64
CA SER A 129 30.41 -25.87 6.68
C SER A 129 30.18 -27.37 6.45
N SER A 130 30.17 -27.82 5.19
CA SER A 130 30.05 -29.23 4.85
C SER A 130 31.35 -29.99 5.10
N VAL A 131 32.49 -29.37 4.85
CA VAL A 131 33.83 -29.92 5.12
C VAL A 131 34.06 -30.02 6.63
N GLU A 132 33.64 -29.02 7.40
CA GLU A 132 33.74 -29.00 8.86
C GLU A 132 32.94 -30.13 9.52
N LYS A 133 31.78 -30.50 8.95
CA LYS A 133 30.96 -31.63 9.40
C LYS A 133 31.55 -33.02 9.12
N ILE A 134 32.50 -33.12 8.19
CA ILE A 134 33.12 -34.39 7.76
C ILE A 134 34.54 -34.52 8.34
N ARG A 135 35.03 -33.47 9.02
CA ARG A 135 36.33 -33.47 9.71
C ARG A 135 36.23 -34.38 10.95
N PRO A 136 37.15 -35.37 11.11
CA PRO A 136 37.11 -36.34 12.21
C PRO A 136 37.37 -35.71 13.58
#